data_AF-A0A3A9ZJL4-F1
#
_entry.id   AF-A0A3A9ZJL4-F1
#
_cell.length_a   1.000
_cell.length_b   1.000
_cell.length_c   1.000
_cell.angle_alpha   90.00
_cell.angle_beta   90.00
_cell.angle_gamma   90.00
#
_symmetry.space_group_name_H-M   'P 1'
#
loop_
_entity.id
_entity.type
_entity.pdbx_description
1 polymer ?
#
loop_
_entity_poly.entity_id
_entity_poly.type
_entity_poly.pdbx_seq_one_letter_code
_entity_poly.pdbx_strand_id
1 'polypeptide(L)'
;MKPNSVTSYEIGGWVAEAEAWWEATPVSPTVYAHLAAIRAFVDGRLTAREFEVIYLNIFKYDPHPHEDSVAMPLERLFAEVDAFVADPALRAEVGGSDEETLRQVARETLAGF
;
A
#
# COMPACT_ATOMS: atom_id res chain seq x y z
N MET A 1 -9.57 -8.16 -43.73
CA MET A 1 -8.80 -8.53 -42.52
C MET A 1 -9.83 -8.91 -41.46
N LYS A 2 -9.95 -10.19 -41.10
CA LYS A 2 -10.90 -10.66 -40.07
C LYS A 2 -10.26 -10.44 -38.69
N PRO A 3 -11.01 -10.06 -37.65
CA PRO A 3 -10.48 -10.04 -36.29
C PRO A 3 -10.23 -11.50 -35.86
N ASN A 4 -9.01 -11.79 -35.40
CA ASN A 4 -8.68 -13.05 -34.74
C ASN A 4 -9.49 -13.10 -33.44
N SER A 5 -10.47 -13.99 -33.38
CA SER A 5 -11.16 -14.32 -32.14
C SER A 5 -10.22 -15.15 -31.28
N VAL A 6 -9.68 -14.53 -30.23
CA VAL A 6 -8.97 -15.25 -29.16
C VAL A 6 -9.97 -16.20 -28.50
N THR A 7 -9.60 -17.47 -28.40
CA THR A 7 -10.45 -18.53 -27.84
C THR A 7 -10.38 -18.52 -26.31
N SER A 8 -11.42 -19.03 -25.64
CA SER A 8 -11.46 -19.13 -24.16
C SER A 8 -10.31 -19.97 -23.58
N TYR A 9 -9.71 -20.84 -24.39
CA TYR A 9 -8.55 -21.67 -24.02
C TYR A 9 -7.25 -20.86 -23.96
N GLU A 10 -7.09 -19.87 -24.86
CA GLU A 10 -5.93 -18.97 -24.87
C GLU A 10 -5.99 -17.97 -23.70
N ILE A 11 -7.19 -17.53 -23.32
CA ILE A 11 -7.40 -16.70 -22.13
C ILE A 11 -7.04 -17.48 -20.86
N GLY A 12 -7.42 -18.76 -20.76
CA GLY A 12 -7.08 -19.61 -19.63
C GLY A 12 -5.56 -19.80 -19.45
N GLY A 13 -4.81 -19.89 -20.56
CA GLY A 13 -3.36 -19.94 -20.54
C GLY A 13 -2.71 -18.66 -20.03
N TRP A 14 -3.22 -17.50 -20.45
CA TRP A 14 -2.71 -16.19 -20.01
C TRP A 14 -3.04 -15.89 -18.55
N VAL A 15 -4.19 -16.36 -18.05
CA VAL A 15 -4.53 -16.25 -16.63
C VAL A 15 -3.60 -17.12 -15.79
N ALA A 16 -3.36 -18.37 -16.19
CA ALA A 16 -2.44 -19.25 -15.45
C ALA A 16 -0.98 -18.76 -15.52
N GLU A 17 -0.53 -18.20 -16.65
CA GLU A 17 0.80 -17.58 -16.75
C GLU A 17 0.87 -16.28 -15.95
N ALA A 18 -0.18 -15.45 -15.92
CA ALA A 18 -0.22 -14.24 -15.10
C ALA A 18 -0.26 -14.58 -13.60
N GLU A 19 -1.00 -15.61 -13.19
CA GLU A 19 -1.01 -16.14 -11.82
C GLU A 19 0.36 -16.72 -11.46
N ALA A 20 1.00 -17.48 -12.35
CA ALA A 20 2.35 -18.00 -12.11
C ALA A 20 3.41 -16.89 -12.04
N TRP A 21 3.28 -15.84 -12.85
CA TRP A 21 4.10 -14.63 -12.76
C TRP A 21 3.82 -13.84 -11.47
N TRP A 22 2.56 -13.81 -11.02
CA TRP A 22 2.12 -13.18 -9.77
C TRP A 22 2.69 -13.89 -8.53
N GLU A 23 2.72 -15.23 -8.56
CA GLU A 23 3.34 -16.07 -7.54
C GLU A 23 4.88 -16.06 -7.59
N ALA A 24 5.48 -15.72 -8.74
CA ALA A 24 6.92 -15.69 -8.95
C ALA A 24 7.57 -14.31 -8.75
N THR A 25 6.79 -13.23 -8.68
CA THR A 25 7.32 -11.91 -8.31
C THR A 25 7.71 -11.89 -6.83
N PRO A 26 8.94 -11.45 -6.47
CA PRO A 26 9.42 -11.48 -5.08
C PRO A 26 8.65 -10.54 -4.14
N VAL A 27 7.80 -9.67 -4.68
CA VAL A 27 6.94 -8.73 -3.95
C VAL A 27 5.61 -8.65 -4.71
N SER A 28 4.48 -8.92 -4.04
CA SER A 28 3.17 -8.86 -4.70
C SER A 28 2.85 -7.42 -5.16
N PRO A 29 2.06 -7.23 -6.23
CA PRO A 29 1.69 -5.89 -6.69
C PRO A 29 0.98 -5.03 -5.64
N THR A 30 0.30 -5.63 -4.67
CA THR A 30 -0.31 -4.88 -3.58
C THR A 30 0.74 -4.40 -2.57
N VAL A 31 1.75 -5.22 -2.24
CA VAL A 31 2.91 -4.76 -1.45
C VAL A 31 3.65 -3.64 -2.18
N TYR A 32 3.84 -3.74 -3.49
CA TYR A 32 4.45 -2.65 -4.26
C TYR A 32 3.63 -1.35 -4.18
N ALA A 33 2.30 -1.43 -4.25
CA ALA A 33 1.44 -0.26 -4.11
C ALA A 33 1.61 0.42 -2.74
N HIS A 34 1.67 -0.37 -1.66
CA HIS A 34 1.98 0.14 -0.32
C HIS A 34 3.34 0.86 -0.32
N LEU A 35 4.41 0.17 -0.72
CA LEU A 35 5.77 0.72 -0.72
C LEU A 35 5.89 1.99 -1.57
N ALA A 36 5.21 2.05 -2.71
CA ALA A 36 5.20 3.22 -3.58
C ALA A 36 4.56 4.44 -2.90
N ALA A 37 3.43 4.26 -2.21
CA ALA A 37 2.76 5.32 -1.46
C ALA A 37 3.63 5.79 -0.27
N ILE A 38 4.19 4.85 0.49
CA ILE A 38 5.05 5.16 1.64
C ILE A 38 6.28 5.94 1.16
N ARG A 39 6.92 5.49 0.08
CA ARG A 39 8.09 6.17 -0.50
C ARG A 39 7.76 7.56 -1.00
N ALA A 40 6.63 7.74 -1.68
CA ALA A 40 6.22 9.06 -2.15
C ALA A 40 5.99 10.03 -0.98
N PHE A 41 5.40 9.58 0.12
CA PHE A 41 5.24 10.40 1.32
C PHE A 41 6.57 10.74 2.01
N VAL A 42 7.46 9.76 2.17
CA VAL A 42 8.79 9.98 2.77
C VAL A 42 9.64 10.95 1.95
N ASP A 43 9.57 10.87 0.62
CA ASP A 43 10.27 11.79 -0.29
C ASP A 43 9.60 13.19 -0.37
N GLY A 44 8.48 13.42 0.33
CA GLY A 44 7.74 14.69 0.29
C GLY A 44 6.95 14.93 -1.01
N ARG A 45 6.72 13.89 -1.81
CA ARG A 45 5.90 13.93 -3.03
C ARG A 45 4.40 13.81 -2.75
N LEU A 46 4.03 13.35 -1.55
CA LEU A 46 2.68 13.39 -1.00
C LEU A 46 2.70 14.20 0.30
N THR A 47 1.66 15.00 0.52
CA THR A 47 1.34 15.54 1.84
C THR A 47 0.83 14.43 2.77
N ALA A 48 0.83 14.66 4.09
CA ALA A 48 0.31 13.65 5.03
C ALA A 48 -1.15 13.29 4.78
N ARG A 49 -1.99 14.26 4.38
CA ARG A 49 -3.40 14.04 4.08
C ARG A 49 -3.61 13.26 2.77
N GLU A 50 -2.82 13.52 1.74
CA GLU A 50 -2.86 12.72 0.51
C GLU A 50 -2.38 11.29 0.79
N PHE A 51 -1.31 11.15 1.58
CA PHE A 51 -0.79 9.85 1.97
C PHE A 51 -1.81 9.04 2.77
N GLU A 52 -2.45 9.64 3.78
CA GLU A 52 -3.52 9.01 4.57
C GLU A 52 -4.61 8.42 3.67
N VAL A 53 -5.19 9.25 2.80
CA VAL A 53 -6.26 8.82 1.89
C VAL A 53 -5.80 7.70 0.96
N ILE A 54 -4.61 7.82 0.38
CA ILE A 54 -4.08 6.81 -0.55
C ILE A 54 -3.79 5.50 0.18
N TYR A 55 -3.08 5.56 1.30
CA TYR A 55 -2.65 4.38 2.06
C TYR A 55 -3.84 3.60 2.62
N LEU A 56 -4.82 4.28 3.23
CA LEU A 56 -6.02 3.61 3.74
C LEU A 56 -6.83 2.95 2.61
N ASN A 57 -6.87 3.53 1.41
CA ASN A 57 -7.52 2.89 0.27
C ASN A 57 -6.75 1.64 -0.19
N ILE A 58 -5.42 1.70 -0.31
CA ILE A 58 -4.62 0.53 -0.68
C ILE A 58 -4.84 -0.58 0.35
N PHE A 59 -4.74 -0.26 1.64
CA PHE A 59 -4.92 -1.22 2.73
C PHE A 59 -6.32 -1.85 2.75
N LYS A 60 -7.37 -1.04 2.59
CA LYS A 60 -8.76 -1.50 2.57
C LYS A 60 -9.08 -2.46 1.41
N TYR A 61 -8.46 -2.23 0.25
CA TYR A 61 -8.73 -2.98 -0.97
C TYR A 61 -7.65 -4.02 -1.29
N ASP A 62 -6.70 -4.26 -0.39
CA ASP A 62 -5.72 -5.32 -0.52
C ASP A 62 -6.39 -6.68 -0.26
N PRO A 63 -6.57 -7.53 -1.29
CA PRO A 63 -7.29 -8.78 -1.12
C PRO A 63 -6.38 -9.93 -0.66
N HIS A 64 -5.06 -9.68 -0.51
CA HIS A 64 -4.08 -10.73 -0.25
C HIS A 64 -3.66 -10.76 1.22
N PRO A 65 -3.69 -11.93 1.86
CA PRO A 65 -2.98 -12.12 3.12
C PRO A 65 -1.47 -12.05 2.85
N HIS A 66 -0.77 -11.24 3.64
CA HIS A 66 0.68 -11.15 3.58
C HIS A 66 1.31 -12.02 4.66
N GLU A 67 2.54 -12.48 4.42
CA GLU A 67 3.34 -13.10 5.48
C GLU A 67 3.63 -12.07 6.59
N ASP A 68 3.82 -12.53 7.83
CA ASP A 68 4.04 -11.66 8.99
C ASP A 68 5.17 -10.63 8.80
N SER A 69 6.22 -11.02 8.05
CA SER A 69 7.36 -10.16 7.69
C SER A 69 6.95 -8.90 6.92
N VAL A 70 5.85 -8.97 6.17
CA VAL A 70 5.26 -7.89 5.38
C VAL A 70 4.04 -7.30 6.08
N ALA A 71 3.18 -8.15 6.65
CA ALA A 71 1.94 -7.73 7.30
C ALA A 71 2.21 -6.84 8.52
N MET A 72 3.11 -7.24 9.42
CA MET A 72 3.33 -6.52 10.68
C MET A 72 3.81 -5.08 10.50
N PRO A 73 4.80 -4.78 9.62
CA PRO A 73 5.17 -3.39 9.34
C PRO A 73 4.02 -2.57 8.73
N LEU A 74 3.24 -3.15 7.81
CA LEU A 74 2.12 -2.45 7.16
C LEU A 74 0.96 -2.19 8.13
N GLU A 75 0.66 -3.12 9.02
CA GLU A 75 -0.34 -2.97 10.09
C GLU A 75 0.06 -1.90 11.10
N ARG A 76 1.34 -1.88 11.51
CA ARG A 76 1.86 -0.82 12.38
C ARG A 76 1.71 0.55 11.73
N LEU A 77 2.05 0.68 10.45
CA LEU A 77 1.87 1.92 9.72
C LEU A 77 0.39 2.27 9.52
N PHE A 78 -0.48 1.28 9.29
CA PHE A 78 -1.92 1.49 9.22
C PHE A 78 -2.47 2.10 10.50
N ALA A 79 -2.10 1.57 11.67
CA ALA A 79 -2.53 2.11 12.95
C ALA A 79 -2.09 3.57 13.14
N GLU A 80 -0.90 3.92 12.67
CA GLU A 80 -0.39 5.29 12.73
C GLU A 80 -1.12 6.23 11.75
N VAL A 81 -1.41 5.74 10.53
CA VAL A 81 -2.19 6.49 9.53
C VAL A 81 -3.62 6.73 10.03
N ASP A 82 -4.26 5.73 10.64
CA ASP A 82 -5.61 5.86 11.21
C ASP A 82 -5.65 6.81 12.42
N ALA A 83 -4.53 6.94 13.15
CA ALA A 83 -4.37 7.87 14.26
C ALA A 83 -3.94 9.29 13.84
N PHE A 84 -3.70 9.55 12.54
CA PHE A 84 -3.24 10.84 12.06
C PHE A 84 -4.32 11.92 12.18
N VAL A 85 -3.95 13.07 12.71
CA VAL A 85 -4.85 14.23 12.81
C VAL A 85 -4.16 15.48 12.27
N ALA A 86 -4.58 15.90 11.07
CA ALA A 86 -3.99 17.02 10.34
C ALA A 86 -4.17 18.38 11.03
N ASP A 87 -5.28 18.60 11.72
CA ASP A 87 -5.58 19.85 12.41
C ASP A 87 -4.94 19.85 13.82
N PRO A 88 -4.00 20.76 14.13
CA PRO A 88 -3.34 20.80 15.43
C PRO A 88 -4.28 21.08 16.61
N ALA A 89 -5.33 21.88 16.41
CA ALA A 89 -6.29 22.18 17.47
C ALA A 89 -7.17 20.97 17.77
N LEU A 90 -7.66 20.28 16.72
CA LEU A 90 -8.40 19.03 16.89
C LEU A 90 -7.52 17.95 17.52
N ARG A 91 -6.27 17.81 17.08
CA ARG A 91 -5.32 16.84 17.63
C ARG A 91 -5.01 17.07 19.11
N ALA A 92 -4.98 18.33 19.54
CA ALA A 92 -4.82 18.66 20.97
C ALA A 92 -6.03 18.22 21.81
N GLU A 93 -7.21 18.11 21.21
CA GLU A 93 -8.44 17.66 21.87
C GLU A 93 -8.57 16.13 21.86
N VAL A 94 -8.39 15.50 20.71
CA VAL A 94 -8.67 14.06 20.51
C VAL A 94 -7.43 13.17 20.63
N GLY A 95 -6.24 13.76 20.72
CA GLY A 95 -4.98 13.06 20.57
C GLY A 95 -4.67 12.73 19.10
N GLY A 96 -3.76 11.77 18.90
CA GLY A 96 -3.33 11.35 17.56
C GLY A 96 -1.98 11.94 17.13
N SER A 97 -1.55 11.56 15.94
CA SER A 97 -0.21 11.87 15.43
C SER A 97 -0.19 13.05 14.47
N ASP A 98 0.94 13.78 14.44
CA ASP A 98 1.23 14.73 13.37
C ASP A 98 1.90 14.06 12.18
N GLU A 99 2.03 14.87 11.13
CA GLU A 99 2.79 14.57 9.93
C GLU A 99 4.23 14.14 10.22
N GLU A 100 4.95 14.73 11.18
CA GLU A 100 6.35 14.31 11.42
C GLU A 100 6.43 12.95 12.10
N THR A 101 5.57 12.68 13.09
CA THR A 101 5.44 11.35 13.70
C THR A 101 5.06 10.31 12.64
N LEU A 102 4.05 10.61 11.82
CA LEU A 102 3.62 9.75 10.72
C LEU A 102 4.76 9.50 9.71
N ARG A 103 5.53 10.54 9.36
CA ARG A 103 6.67 10.42 8.44
C ARG A 103 7.79 9.60 9.04
N GLN A 104 8.02 9.70 10.34
CA GLN A 104 9.01 8.87 11.03
C GLN A 104 8.63 7.39 10.99
N VAL A 105 7.36 7.05 11.29
CA VAL A 105 6.86 5.67 11.21
C VAL A 105 6.90 5.14 9.78
N ALA A 106 6.59 5.98 8.78
CA ALA A 106 6.72 5.64 7.37
C ALA A 106 8.18 5.29 6.97
N ARG A 107 9.16 6.05 7.47
CA ARG A 107 10.60 5.76 7.25
C ARG A 107 11.01 4.43 7.89
N GLU A 108 10.58 4.19 9.13
CA GLU A 108 10.86 2.94 9.84
C GLU A 108 10.25 1.74 9.13
N THR A 109 9.03 1.90 8.61
CA THR A 109 8.35 0.86 7.82
C THR A 109 9.16 0.53 6.57
N LEU A 110 9.58 1.53 5.79
CA LEU A 110 10.42 1.31 4.60
C LEU A 110 11.76 0.63 4.90
N ALA A 111 12.37 0.90 6.06
CA ALA A 111 13.63 0.27 6.43
C ALA A 111 13.49 -1.19 6.85
N GLY A 112 12.26 -1.67 7.08
CA GLY A 112 11.96 -3.06 7.41
C GLY A 112 11.74 -3.98 6.20
N PHE A 113 11.75 -3.42 4.98
CA PHE A 113 11.66 -4.13 3.70
C PHE A 113 13.01 -4.09 2.96
#